data_AF-A0A1H9DNP4-F1
#
_entry.id   AF-A0A1H9DNP4-F1
#
_cell.length_a   1.000
_cell.length_b   1.000
_cell.length_c   1.000
_cell.angle_alpha   90.00
_cell.angle_beta   90.00
_cell.angle_gamma   90.00
#
_symmetry.space_group_name_H-M   'P 1'
#
loop_
_entity.id
_entity.type
_entity.pdbx_description
1 polymer ?
#
loop_
_entity_poly.entity_id
_entity_poly.type
_entity_poly.pdbx_seq_one_letter_code
_entity_poly.pdbx_strand_id
1 'polypeptide(L)'
;MKMPVVLIPLLLLPLLCTCDRAQEKAAATPEAMSAPDSLLRHVVLFSFKTESGADSVETASRELAAAIPLVHGYEWGANVSHEGLDHGFTHSFLLTFLSEADRDAYLDDPAQDKFLEVLLPALDKVTVVDYWARD
;
A
#
# COMPACT_ATOMS: atom_id res chain seq x y z
N MET A 1 20.58 -4.50 -78.48
CA MET A 1 21.14 -3.38 -79.26
C MET A 1 20.83 -2.09 -78.50
N LYS A 2 21.86 -1.37 -78.03
CA LYS A 2 21.90 -0.02 -77.41
C LYS A 2 21.25 0.20 -76.02
N MET A 3 22.13 0.62 -75.09
CA MET A 3 21.91 1.06 -73.69
C MET A 3 21.11 2.39 -73.60
N PRO A 4 20.74 2.83 -72.38
CA PRO A 4 21.65 3.75 -71.71
C PRO A 4 21.94 3.38 -70.25
N VAL A 5 23.24 3.40 -69.96
CA VAL A 5 23.84 3.56 -68.64
C VAL A 5 23.46 4.96 -68.14
N VAL A 6 22.87 5.04 -66.96
CA VAL A 6 22.68 6.30 -66.23
C VAL A 6 23.77 6.39 -65.18
N LEU A 7 24.74 7.25 -65.48
CA LEU A 7 25.85 7.65 -64.62
C LEU A 7 25.31 8.65 -63.58
N ILE A 8 25.12 8.22 -62.34
CA ILE A 8 24.79 9.12 -61.23
C ILE A 8 26.11 9.60 -60.60
N PRO A 9 26.33 10.91 -60.46
CA PRO A 9 27.60 11.44 -59.96
C PRO A 9 27.76 11.18 -58.46
N LEU A 10 28.93 10.62 -58.14
CA LEU A 10 29.52 10.51 -56.81
C LEU A 10 29.74 11.92 -56.23
N LEU A 11 28.95 12.31 -55.23
CA LEU A 11 29.11 13.57 -54.50
C LEU A 11 29.76 13.27 -53.14
N LEU A 12 30.99 13.75 -52.95
CA LEU A 12 31.82 13.62 -51.76
C LEU A 12 31.48 14.72 -50.72
N LEU A 13 31.02 14.26 -49.54
CA LEU A 13 31.12 14.77 -48.15
C LEU A 13 31.06 16.29 -47.82
N PRO A 14 30.38 16.66 -46.69
CA PRO A 14 31.17 16.75 -45.46
C PRO A 14 30.54 16.03 -44.26
N LEU A 15 31.45 15.42 -43.50
CA LEU A 15 31.32 15.05 -42.10
C LEU A 15 30.98 16.30 -41.29
N LEU A 16 29.88 16.32 -40.52
CA LEU A 16 29.69 17.18 -39.35
C LEU A 16 28.45 16.77 -38.55
N CYS A 17 28.66 16.67 -37.24
CA CYS A 17 27.67 16.69 -36.15
C CYS A 17 26.71 15.50 -36.03
N THR A 18 27.19 14.51 -35.27
CA THR A 18 26.36 13.76 -34.33
C THR A 18 25.47 14.70 -33.51
N CYS A 19 24.16 14.60 -33.67
CA CYS A 19 23.22 14.85 -32.59
C CYS A 19 22.33 13.63 -32.50
N ASP A 20 22.85 12.63 -31.80
CA ASP A 20 22.05 11.62 -31.13
C ASP A 20 21.01 12.38 -30.31
N ARG A 21 19.76 12.41 -30.78
CA ARG A 21 18.65 12.95 -30.00
C ARG A 21 18.31 11.87 -28.99
N ALA A 22 19.21 11.71 -28.01
CA ALA A 22 18.93 11.04 -26.76
C ALA A 22 17.62 11.65 -26.26
N GLN A 23 16.57 10.83 -26.27
CA GLN A 23 15.33 11.10 -25.58
C GLN A 23 15.70 11.27 -24.12
N GLU A 24 15.90 12.52 -23.71
CA GLU A 24 15.87 12.91 -22.32
C GLU A 24 14.46 12.61 -21.84
N LYS A 25 14.29 11.38 -21.35
CA LYS A 25 13.14 10.98 -20.56
C LYS A 25 13.18 11.91 -19.36
N ALA A 26 12.44 13.01 -19.46
CA ALA A 26 12.20 13.93 -18.35
C ALA A 26 11.81 13.05 -17.17
N ALA A 27 12.73 12.92 -16.23
CA ALA A 27 12.48 12.28 -14.97
C ALA A 27 11.47 13.19 -14.30
N ALA A 28 10.21 12.75 -14.30
CA ALA A 28 9.18 13.35 -13.48
C ALA A 28 9.76 13.40 -12.07
N THR A 29 10.00 14.61 -11.58
CA THR A 29 10.29 14.85 -10.18
C THR A 29 9.14 14.23 -9.41
N PRO A 30 9.37 13.41 -8.36
CA PRO A 30 8.27 12.95 -7.54
C PRO A 30 7.66 14.21 -6.93
N GLU A 31 6.50 14.63 -7.47
CA GLU A 31 5.67 15.60 -6.79
C GLU A 31 5.39 14.98 -5.42
N ALA A 32 5.90 15.62 -4.38
CA ALA A 32 5.55 15.27 -3.03
C ALA A 32 4.04 15.40 -2.94
N MET A 33 3.34 14.27 -2.95
CA MET A 33 1.89 14.23 -2.78
C MET A 33 1.58 15.00 -1.50
N SER A 34 0.84 16.10 -1.64
CA SER A 34 0.31 16.82 -0.50
C SER A 34 -0.51 15.85 0.35
N ALA A 35 -0.42 15.97 1.67
CA ALA A 35 -1.23 15.18 2.58
C ALA A 35 -2.72 15.28 2.17
N PRO A 36 -3.49 14.17 2.25
CA PRO A 36 -4.89 14.16 1.87
C PRO A 36 -5.73 15.05 2.80
N ASP A 37 -6.84 15.57 2.29
CA ASP A 37 -7.79 16.38 3.06
C ASP A 37 -8.53 15.59 4.16
N SER A 38 -8.42 14.26 4.16
CA SER A 38 -9.02 13.33 5.13
C SER A 38 -8.12 12.12 5.32
N LEU A 39 -8.28 11.41 6.44
CA LEU A 39 -7.57 10.18 6.75
C LEU A 39 -8.46 8.96 6.49
N LEU A 40 -7.91 7.95 5.84
CA LEU A 40 -8.58 6.65 5.69
C LEU A 40 -8.37 5.85 6.98
N ARG A 41 -9.47 5.39 7.58
CA ARG A 41 -9.48 4.55 8.77
C ARG A 41 -9.85 3.13 8.38
N HIS A 42 -9.05 2.18 8.84
CA HIS A 42 -9.30 0.75 8.74
C HIS A 42 -9.56 0.21 10.14
N VAL A 43 -10.83 0.03 10.48
CA VAL A 43 -11.27 -0.51 11.78
C VAL A 43 -11.45 -2.01 11.63
N VAL A 44 -10.82 -2.76 12.53
CA VAL A 44 -10.98 -4.21 12.62
C VAL A 44 -11.41 -4.58 14.02
N LEU A 45 -12.55 -5.24 14.14
CA LEU A 45 -13.08 -5.78 15.39
C LEU A 45 -12.85 -7.28 15.41
N PHE A 46 -12.22 -7.78 16.48
CA PHE A 46 -11.95 -9.20 16.66
C PHE A 46 -12.63 -9.76 17.92
N SER A 47 -12.98 -11.04 17.84
CA SER A 47 -13.06 -11.93 19.00
C SER A 47 -12.07 -13.09 18.81
N PHE A 48 -11.61 -13.66 19.91
CA PHE A 48 -10.59 -14.71 19.91
C PHE A 48 -11.10 -15.98 20.58
N LYS A 49 -10.60 -17.12 20.13
CA LYS A 49 -10.95 -18.44 20.70
C LYS A 49 -10.43 -18.62 22.13
N THR A 50 -9.28 -17.99 22.44
CA THR A 50 -8.63 -18.05 23.76
C THR A 50 -7.94 -16.72 24.06
N GLU A 51 -7.78 -16.41 25.35
CA GLU A 51 -7.04 -15.21 25.82
C GLU A 51 -5.58 -15.20 25.32
N SER A 52 -4.89 -16.35 25.36
CA SER A 52 -3.52 -16.45 24.85
C SER A 52 -3.41 -16.15 23.35
N GLY A 53 -4.50 -16.40 22.61
CA GLY A 53 -4.61 -16.03 21.20
C GLY A 53 -4.72 -14.52 21.02
N ALA A 54 -5.50 -13.85 21.88
CA ALA A 54 -5.59 -12.40 21.91
C ALA A 54 -4.21 -11.77 22.16
N ASP A 55 -3.51 -12.16 23.23
CA ASP A 55 -2.18 -11.62 23.58
C ASP A 55 -1.17 -11.71 22.43
N SER A 56 -1.21 -12.83 21.70
CA SER A 56 -0.34 -13.10 20.55
C SER A 56 -0.68 -12.18 19.37
N VAL A 57 -1.97 -12.00 19.06
CA VAL A 57 -2.45 -11.13 17.99
C VAL A 57 -2.20 -9.66 18.31
N GLU A 58 -2.41 -9.22 19.56
CA GLU A 58 -2.10 -7.86 19.99
C GLU A 58 -0.62 -7.52 19.77
N THR A 59 0.27 -8.45 20.11
CA THR A 59 1.71 -8.26 19.92
C THR A 59 2.07 -8.23 18.44
N ALA A 60 1.61 -9.21 17.66
CA ALA A 60 1.89 -9.28 16.23
C ALA A 60 1.32 -8.08 15.46
N SER A 61 0.13 -7.58 15.84
CA SER A 61 -0.51 -6.42 15.22
C SER A 61 0.29 -5.13 15.45
N ARG A 62 0.83 -4.92 16.67
CA ARG A 62 1.75 -3.79 16.95
C ARG A 62 3.03 -3.88 16.13
N GLU A 63 3.61 -5.07 16.03
CA GLU A 63 4.85 -5.30 15.28
C GLU A 63 4.65 -5.04 13.78
N LEU A 64 3.54 -5.53 13.22
CA LEU A 64 3.13 -5.27 11.85
C LEU A 64 2.96 -3.79 11.56
N ALA A 65 2.19 -3.08 12.40
CA ALA A 65 1.95 -1.64 12.24
C ALA A 65 3.25 -0.83 12.31
N ALA A 66 4.21 -1.26 13.13
CA ALA A 66 5.53 -0.63 13.21
C ALA A 66 6.45 -0.96 12.02
N ALA A 67 6.22 -2.10 11.35
CA ALA A 67 7.06 -2.58 10.25
C ALA A 67 6.70 -1.97 8.90
N ILE A 68 5.44 -1.55 8.69
CA ILE A 68 4.94 -1.07 7.39
C ILE A 68 4.83 0.46 7.42
N PRO A 69 5.70 1.21 6.69
CA PRO A 69 5.71 2.67 6.70
C PRO A 69 4.42 3.34 6.20
N LEU A 70 3.57 2.59 5.48
CA LEU A 70 2.26 3.03 4.99
C LEU A 70 1.21 3.14 6.10
N VAL A 71 1.45 2.56 7.28
CA VAL A 71 0.57 2.70 8.44
C VAL A 71 0.94 4.00 9.16
N HIS A 72 0.16 5.06 8.92
CA HIS A 72 0.40 6.40 9.46
C HIS A 72 -0.10 6.60 10.89
N GLY A 73 -0.91 5.67 11.40
CA GLY A 73 -1.44 5.70 12.75
C GLY A 73 -1.98 4.33 13.11
N TYR A 74 -1.78 3.94 14.35
CA TYR A 74 -2.22 2.65 14.86
C TYR A 74 -2.68 2.80 16.32
N GLU A 75 -3.89 2.34 16.59
CA GLU A 75 -4.50 2.29 17.90
C GLU A 75 -5.17 0.93 18.07
N TRP A 76 -5.21 0.41 19.29
CA TRP A 76 -5.96 -0.81 19.58
C TRP A 76 -6.36 -0.85 21.06
N GLY A 77 -7.33 -1.70 21.39
CA GLY A 77 -7.69 -1.98 22.77
C GLY A 77 -8.81 -3.00 22.92
N ALA A 78 -8.95 -3.52 24.14
CA ALA A 78 -10.06 -4.37 24.53
C ALA A 78 -11.35 -3.54 24.76
N ASN A 79 -12.50 -4.13 24.46
CA ASN A 79 -13.80 -3.56 24.69
C ASN A 79 -14.04 -3.39 26.20
N VAL A 80 -14.47 -2.18 26.60
CA VAL A 80 -14.87 -1.85 27.97
C VAL A 80 -16.29 -1.30 28.04
N SER A 81 -17.05 -1.31 26.94
CA SER A 81 -18.44 -0.86 26.94
C SER A 81 -19.30 -1.78 27.80
N HIS A 82 -20.13 -1.17 28.64
CA HIS A 82 -21.11 -1.87 29.47
C HIS A 82 -22.51 -1.93 28.80
N GLU A 83 -22.63 -1.52 27.54
CA GLU A 83 -23.92 -1.36 26.85
C GLU A 83 -24.44 -2.69 26.27
N GLY A 84 -23.60 -3.71 26.16
CA GLY A 84 -23.99 -5.04 25.66
C GLY A 84 -24.29 -5.08 24.16
N LEU A 85 -23.82 -4.09 23.40
CA LEU A 85 -24.00 -3.95 21.95
C LEU A 85 -22.74 -4.31 21.15
N ASP A 86 -21.75 -4.91 21.77
CA ASP A 86 -20.49 -5.31 21.13
C ASP A 86 -20.63 -6.50 20.18
N HIS A 87 -21.79 -7.16 20.16
CA HIS A 87 -22.06 -8.34 19.34
C HIS A 87 -21.02 -9.46 19.52
N GLY A 88 -20.40 -9.58 20.69
CA GLY A 88 -19.38 -10.57 21.01
C GLY A 88 -17.97 -10.23 20.52
N PHE A 89 -17.73 -9.03 19.97
CA PHE A 89 -16.38 -8.56 19.69
C PHE A 89 -15.71 -8.08 20.98
N THR A 90 -14.43 -8.42 21.15
CA THR A 90 -13.69 -8.14 22.38
C THR A 90 -12.56 -7.14 22.19
N HIS A 91 -12.09 -6.93 20.97
CA HIS A 91 -11.01 -6.00 20.66
C HIS A 91 -11.31 -5.15 19.43
N SER A 92 -10.77 -3.94 19.42
CA SER A 92 -10.77 -3.03 18.27
C SER A 92 -9.33 -2.69 17.92
N PHE A 93 -9.03 -2.70 16.62
CA PHE A 93 -7.77 -2.30 16.03
C PHE A 93 -8.08 -1.24 14.96
N LEU A 94 -7.40 -0.11 15.01
CA LEU A 94 -7.60 1.01 14.10
C LEU A 94 -6.27 1.35 13.44
N LEU A 95 -6.21 1.14 12.13
CA LEU A 95 -5.10 1.58 11.30
C LEU A 95 -5.49 2.82 10.51
N THR A 96 -4.51 3.67 10.23
CA THR A 96 -4.68 4.93 9.51
C THR A 96 -3.80 4.96 8.29
N PHE A 97 -4.40 5.31 7.16
CA PHE A 97 -3.73 5.44 5.88
C PHE A 97 -4.02 6.81 5.27
N LEU A 98 -3.15 7.25 4.36
CA LEU A 98 -3.36 8.49 3.61
C LEU A 98 -4.12 8.25 2.29
N SER A 99 -4.23 7.00 1.84
CA SER A 99 -4.97 6.64 0.65
C SER A 99 -5.48 5.20 0.69
N GLU A 100 -6.47 4.89 -0.15
CA GLU A 100 -6.90 3.51 -0.39
C GLU A 100 -5.76 2.68 -0.99
N ALA A 101 -4.91 3.29 -1.84
CA ALA A 101 -3.74 2.62 -2.39
C ALA A 101 -2.72 2.21 -1.31
N ASP A 102 -2.51 3.05 -0.28
CA ASP A 102 -1.64 2.71 0.84
C ASP A 102 -2.20 1.55 1.66
N ARG A 103 -3.53 1.55 1.91
CA ARG A 103 -4.21 0.42 2.58
C ARG A 103 -4.07 -0.86 1.76
N ASP A 104 -4.33 -0.80 0.46
CA ASP A 104 -4.29 -1.97 -0.41
C ASP A 104 -2.86 -2.53 -0.49
N ALA A 105 -1.86 -1.66 -0.62
CA ALA A 105 -0.46 -2.06 -0.57
C ALA A 105 -0.04 -2.65 0.79
N TYR A 106 -0.61 -2.15 1.90
CA TYR A 106 -0.43 -2.77 3.22
C TYR A 106 -1.04 -4.18 3.29
N LEU A 107 -2.22 -4.39 2.70
CA LEU A 107 -2.89 -5.69 2.68
C LEU A 107 -2.12 -6.74 1.86
N ASP A 108 -1.41 -6.30 0.82
CA ASP A 108 -0.57 -7.16 -0.04
C ASP A 108 0.89 -7.29 0.47
N ASP A 109 1.25 -6.64 1.59
CA ASP A 109 2.62 -6.67 2.12
C ASP A 109 2.97 -8.05 2.73
N PRO A 110 4.16 -8.64 2.48
CA PRO A 110 4.55 -9.92 3.07
C PRO A 110 4.57 -9.96 4.61
N ALA A 111 4.66 -8.81 5.28
CA ALA A 111 4.50 -8.74 6.73
C ALA A 111 3.05 -8.99 7.16
N GLN A 112 2.07 -8.60 6.34
CA GLN A 112 0.65 -8.91 6.56
C GLN A 112 0.41 -10.42 6.50
N ASP A 113 1.01 -11.13 5.55
CA ASP A 113 0.91 -12.60 5.48
C ASP A 113 1.38 -13.27 6.78
N LYS A 114 2.51 -12.81 7.34
CA LYS A 114 3.03 -13.31 8.62
C LYS A 114 2.10 -13.01 9.78
N PHE A 115 1.45 -11.84 9.76
CA PHE A 115 0.44 -11.52 10.76
C PHE A 115 -0.78 -12.45 10.64
N LEU A 116 -1.23 -12.77 9.41
CA LEU A 116 -2.34 -13.70 9.18
C LEU A 116 -2.04 -15.13 9.69
N GLU A 117 -0.78 -15.57 9.63
CA GLU A 117 -0.36 -16.86 10.21
C GLU A 117 -0.58 -16.91 11.75
N VAL A 118 -0.44 -15.78 12.44
CA VAL A 118 -0.73 -15.66 13.88
C VAL A 118 -2.23 -15.48 14.13
N LEU A 119 -2.89 -14.64 13.32
CA LEU A 119 -4.29 -14.26 13.51
C LEU A 119 -5.26 -15.42 13.27
N LEU A 120 -5.19 -16.09 12.12
CA LEU A 120 -6.22 -17.04 11.68
C LEU A 120 -6.43 -18.22 12.64
N PRO A 121 -5.39 -18.81 13.27
CA PRO A 121 -5.59 -19.85 14.28
C PRO A 121 -6.29 -19.34 15.54
N ALA A 122 -6.01 -18.10 15.96
CA ALA A 122 -6.56 -17.49 17.19
C ALA A 122 -7.96 -16.89 17.02
N LEU A 123 -8.32 -16.49 15.79
CA LEU A 123 -9.54 -15.76 15.46
C LEU A 123 -10.82 -16.58 15.64
N ASP A 124 -11.80 -16.01 16.32
CA ASP A 124 -13.18 -16.52 16.40
C ASP A 124 -14.12 -15.72 15.48
N LYS A 125 -14.15 -14.39 15.61
CA LYS A 125 -14.94 -13.49 14.74
C LYS A 125 -14.12 -12.30 14.29
N VAL A 126 -14.41 -11.83 13.08
CA VAL A 126 -13.87 -10.58 12.53
C VAL A 126 -14.97 -9.73 11.91
N THR A 127 -14.87 -8.41 12.04
CA THR A 127 -15.59 -7.45 11.21
C THR A 127 -14.65 -6.31 10.88
N VAL A 128 -14.68 -5.87 9.63
CA VAL A 128 -13.81 -4.81 9.11
C VAL A 128 -14.69 -3.69 8.57
N VAL A 129 -14.34 -2.45 8.89
CA VAL A 129 -14.98 -1.25 8.35
C VAL A 129 -13.92 -0.25 7.95
N ASP A 130 -13.96 0.17 6.69
CA ASP A 130 -13.12 1.23 6.17
C ASP A 130 -13.95 2.49 5.95
N TYR A 131 -13.42 3.63 6.36
CA TYR A 131 -14.06 4.92 6.10
C TYR A 131 -13.06 6.07 6.03
N TRP A 132 -13.40 7.07 5.23
CA TRP A 132 -12.74 8.37 5.24
C TRP A 132 -13.30 9.20 6.39
N ALA A 133 -12.43 9.65 7.30
CA ALA A 133 -12.83 10.44 8.46
C ALA A 133 -13.43 11.80 8.04
N ARG A 134 -14.51 12.22 8.71
CA ARG A 134 -15.20 13.49 8.47
C ARG A 134 -15.56 14.12 9.81
N ASP A 135 -15.48 15.44 9.86
CA ASP A 135 -15.89 16.26 11.02
C ASP A 135 -17.34 16.78 10.87
#